data_AF-A0A9E5WHN2-F1
#
_entry.id   AF-A0A9E5WHN2-F1
#
_cell.length_a   1.000
_cell.length_b   1.000
_cell.length_c   1.000
_cell.angle_alpha   90.00
_cell.angle_beta   90.00
_cell.angle_gamma   90.00
#
_symmetry.space_group_name_H-M   'P 1'
#
loop_
_entity.id
_entity.type
_entity.pdbx_description
1 polymer ?
#
loop_
_entity_poly.entity_id
_entity_poly.type
_entity_poly.pdbx_seq_one_letter_code
_entity_poly.pdbx_strand_id
1 'polypeptide(L)'
;MLQYELILRAVDVRGQWLKSYANEGGIIRGGTRWQDGLTWDMVRDDLTGFEKVVSKTARSAPEPRFFDLVNLPEIQERLAETPADKRVGPVILSMKRGGIPFTRQGWSQAWARYRKLAGIPEEIWMMDTRAGGVTEAKEMGADPWALRDAAQHANVDTTNRYARGDASGKVVKLRQKRTSGEQ
;
A
#
# COMPACT_ATOMS: atom_id res chain seq x y z
N MET A 1 0.70 -6.95 4.47
CA MET A 1 0.45 -5.90 5.48
C MET A 1 -0.02 -4.60 4.85
N LEU A 2 0.83 -3.69 4.38
CA LEU A 2 0.40 -2.37 3.83
C LEU A 2 -0.77 -2.45 2.81
N GLN A 3 -0.73 -3.38 1.85
CA GLN A 3 -1.83 -3.56 0.88
C GLN A 3 -3.16 -4.01 1.50
N TYR A 4 -3.09 -4.83 2.54
CA TYR A 4 -4.25 -5.37 3.24
C TYR A 4 -4.82 -4.32 4.20
N GLU A 5 -3.95 -3.77 5.05
CA GLU A 5 -4.35 -2.85 6.11
C GLU A 5 -4.92 -1.55 5.57
N LEU A 6 -4.20 -0.94 4.63
CA LEU A 6 -4.53 0.35 4.05
C LEU A 6 -5.28 0.24 2.72
N ILE A 7 -5.63 -0.99 2.31
CA ILE A 7 -6.35 -1.26 1.05
C ILE A 7 -5.59 -0.64 -0.14
N LEU A 8 -4.25 -0.66 -0.13
CA LEU A 8 -3.41 -0.10 -1.21
C LEU A 8 -3.20 -1.09 -2.36
N ARG A 9 -2.98 -0.58 -3.58
CA ARG A 9 -2.62 -1.44 -4.71
C ARG A 9 -1.17 -1.88 -4.55
N ALA A 10 -0.83 -3.04 -5.09
CA ALA A 10 0.55 -3.51 -5.14
C ALA A 10 1.50 -2.46 -5.73
N VAL A 11 1.10 -1.78 -6.80
CA VAL A 11 1.94 -0.77 -7.46
C VAL A 11 2.19 0.46 -6.59
N ASP A 12 1.23 0.87 -5.76
CA ASP A 12 1.39 2.01 -4.85
C ASP A 12 2.36 1.69 -3.69
N VAL A 13 2.58 0.40 -3.42
CA VAL A 13 3.49 -0.08 -2.37
C VAL A 13 4.86 -0.43 -2.94
N ARG A 14 4.92 -1.40 -3.87
CA ARG A 14 6.19 -1.91 -4.43
C ARG A 14 6.70 -1.17 -5.67
N GLY A 15 5.90 -0.26 -6.21
CA GLY A 15 6.17 0.43 -7.47
C GLY A 15 6.02 -0.43 -8.71
N GLN A 16 6.39 0.13 -9.85
CA GLN A 16 6.39 -0.53 -11.15
C GLN A 16 7.50 0.01 -12.04
N TRP A 17 7.90 -0.80 -13.01
CA TRP A 17 8.93 -0.46 -13.99
C TRP A 17 8.23 -0.07 -15.29
N LEU A 18 8.25 1.23 -15.62
CA LEU A 18 7.67 1.75 -16.86
C LEU A 18 8.78 2.17 -17.83
N LYS A 19 8.49 2.21 -19.13
CA LYS A 19 9.44 2.70 -20.13
C LYS A 19 9.84 4.13 -19.78
N SER A 20 11.14 4.42 -19.87
CA SER A 20 11.70 5.72 -19.53
C SER A 20 12.73 6.13 -20.56
N TYR A 21 12.82 7.44 -20.78
CA TYR A 21 13.87 8.03 -21.60
C TYR A 21 15.09 8.36 -20.72
N ALA A 22 16.26 8.48 -21.36
CA ALA A 22 17.57 8.49 -20.69
C ALA A 22 17.85 9.71 -19.78
N ASN A 23 16.96 10.69 -19.76
CA ASN A 23 17.09 11.96 -19.04
C ASN A 23 16.19 12.08 -17.79
N GLU A 24 15.48 11.02 -17.39
CA GLU A 24 14.65 11.03 -16.18
C GLU A 24 15.44 10.55 -14.95
N GLY A 25 15.44 11.31 -13.86
CA GLY A 25 16.05 10.89 -12.59
C GLY A 25 15.32 9.71 -11.94
N GLY A 26 16.03 8.93 -11.13
CA GLY A 26 15.51 7.77 -10.40
C GLY A 26 16.23 6.46 -10.73
N ILE A 27 15.65 5.34 -10.30
CA ILE A 27 16.26 4.01 -10.52
C ILE A 27 15.89 3.50 -11.92
N ILE A 28 16.90 3.40 -12.80
CA ILE A 28 16.75 2.91 -14.18
C ILE A 28 17.32 1.49 -14.32
N ARG A 29 16.61 0.64 -15.06
CA ARG A 29 17.04 -0.70 -15.42
C ARG A 29 16.45 -1.11 -16.78
N GLY A 30 17.31 -1.49 -17.72
CA GLY A 30 16.89 -2.08 -19.00
C GLY A 30 15.89 -1.23 -19.79
N GLY A 31 16.13 0.08 -19.88
CA GLY A 31 15.23 1.03 -20.57
C GLY A 31 13.92 1.31 -19.84
N THR A 32 13.80 0.85 -18.59
CA THR A 32 12.65 1.15 -17.72
C THR A 32 13.10 1.89 -16.47
N ARG A 33 12.23 2.72 -15.92
CA ARG A 33 12.43 3.42 -14.65
C ARG A 33 11.42 2.94 -13.63
N TRP A 34 11.88 2.82 -12.39
CA TRP A 34 11.01 2.50 -11.26
C TRP A 34 10.25 3.76 -10.81
N GLN A 35 8.95 3.60 -10.58
CA GLN A 35 8.05 4.68 -10.21
C GLN A 35 6.80 4.15 -9.47
N ASP A 36 5.98 5.08 -8.97
CA ASP A 36 4.70 4.89 -8.27
C ASP A 36 4.74 4.16 -6.92
N GLY A 37 5.86 3.56 -6.53
CA GLY A 37 5.98 2.87 -5.25
C GLY A 37 6.15 3.80 -4.06
N LEU A 38 6.20 3.23 -2.86
CA LEU A 38 6.48 4.00 -1.65
C LEU A 38 7.98 4.27 -1.52
N THR A 39 8.34 5.53 -1.26
CA THR A 39 9.71 5.96 -0.99
C THR A 39 9.81 6.55 0.42
N TRP A 40 11.01 6.56 0.99
CA TRP A 40 11.23 7.01 2.36
C TRP A 40 10.94 8.50 2.57
N ASP A 41 11.08 9.34 1.55
CA ASP A 41 10.69 10.76 1.59
C ASP A 41 9.17 10.97 1.76
N MET A 42 8.36 9.94 1.48
CA MET A 42 6.92 9.97 1.74
C MET A 42 6.59 9.64 3.20
N VAL A 43 7.48 8.94 3.91
CA VAL A 43 7.23 8.40 5.25
C VAL A 43 7.71 9.41 6.28
N ARG A 44 6.89 9.67 7.31
CA ARG A 44 7.28 10.55 8.41
C ARG A 44 8.45 9.94 9.19
N ASP A 45 9.33 10.79 9.71
CA ASP A 45 10.49 10.37 10.52
C ASP A 45 10.10 9.56 11.76
N ASP A 46 8.95 9.91 12.35
CA ASP A 46 8.35 9.23 13.52
C ASP A 46 7.61 7.93 13.17
N LEU A 47 7.59 7.53 11.89
CA LEU A 47 6.93 6.33 11.36
C LEU A 47 5.41 6.27 11.63
N THR A 48 4.78 7.37 12.04
CA THR A 48 3.34 7.41 12.36
C THR A 48 2.45 7.42 11.12
N GLY A 49 3.02 7.62 9.94
CA GLY A 49 2.27 7.65 8.69
C GLY A 49 3.12 8.03 7.50
N PHE A 50 2.48 8.13 6.34
CA PHE A 50 3.10 8.60 5.10
C PHE A 50 2.10 9.35 4.22
N GLU A 51 2.62 10.24 3.38
CA GLU A 51 1.84 10.99 2.40
C GLU A 51 2.08 10.45 1.00
N LYS A 52 1.01 10.12 0.28
CA LYS A 52 1.15 9.53 -1.05
C LYS A 52 0.05 9.96 -2.01
N VAL A 53 0.47 10.35 -3.21
CA VAL A 53 -0.41 10.42 -4.39
C VAL A 53 -0.62 9.01 -4.92
N VAL A 54 -1.87 8.56 -4.92
CA VAL A 54 -2.24 7.21 -5.38
C VAL A 54 -2.22 7.17 -6.91
N SER A 55 -1.41 6.28 -7.48
CA SER A 55 -1.16 6.18 -8.93
C SER A 55 -2.43 6.06 -9.77
N LYS A 56 -3.42 5.29 -9.28
CA LYS A 56 -4.70 5.06 -9.99
C LYS A 56 -5.52 6.33 -10.19
N THR A 57 -5.48 7.24 -9.22
CA THR A 57 -6.30 8.45 -9.20
C THR A 57 -5.49 9.71 -9.37
N ALA A 58 -4.17 9.62 -9.58
CA ALA A 58 -3.26 10.77 -9.65
C ALA A 58 -3.72 11.85 -10.65
N ARG A 59 -4.35 11.44 -11.76
CA ARG A 59 -4.89 12.39 -12.77
C ARG A 59 -6.10 13.19 -12.27
N SER A 60 -6.97 12.58 -11.46
CA SER A 60 -8.21 13.20 -10.96
C SER A 60 -8.11 13.72 -9.52
N ALA A 61 -7.12 13.27 -8.77
CA ALA A 61 -6.80 13.65 -7.40
C ALA A 61 -5.27 13.68 -7.25
N PRO A 62 -4.61 14.77 -7.67
CA PRO A 62 -3.16 14.90 -7.67
C PRO A 62 -2.58 15.18 -6.28
N GLU A 63 -3.41 15.58 -5.32
CA GLU A 63 -2.98 15.88 -3.96
C GLU A 63 -2.59 14.60 -3.19
N PRO A 64 -1.47 14.61 -2.45
CA PRO A 64 -1.10 13.51 -1.57
C PRO A 64 -2.18 13.26 -0.52
N ARG A 65 -2.44 11.98 -0.24
CA ARG A 65 -3.28 11.57 0.89
C ARG A 65 -2.39 11.07 2.01
N PHE A 66 -2.72 11.47 3.24
CA PHE A 66 -2.08 10.92 4.42
C PHE A 66 -2.65 9.54 4.76
N PHE A 67 -1.77 8.60 5.07
CA PHE A 67 -2.08 7.26 5.54
C PHE A 67 -1.56 7.10 6.98
N ASP A 68 -2.49 7.01 7.93
CA ASP A 68 -2.19 6.87 9.35
C ASP A 68 -1.74 5.43 9.68
N LEU A 69 -0.59 5.31 10.33
CA LEU A 69 -0.02 4.05 10.82
C LEU A 69 -0.06 3.93 12.34
N VAL A 70 -0.52 4.95 13.10
CA VAL A 70 -0.52 4.98 14.58
C VAL A 70 -1.19 3.73 15.17
N ASN A 71 -2.23 3.22 14.50
CA ASN A 71 -2.99 2.04 14.93
C ASN A 71 -2.51 0.74 14.25
N LEU A 72 -1.30 0.73 13.69
CA LEU A 72 -0.68 -0.40 12.96
C LEU A 72 0.75 -0.65 13.48
N PRO A 73 0.91 -1.02 14.78
CA PRO A 73 2.23 -1.13 15.41
C PRO A 73 3.16 -2.13 14.71
N GLU A 74 2.64 -3.27 14.24
CA GLU A 74 3.48 -4.26 13.51
C GLU A 74 4.05 -3.66 12.20
N ILE A 75 3.33 -2.75 11.53
CA ILE A 75 3.88 -2.05 10.36
C ILE A 75 4.98 -1.08 10.78
N GLN A 76 4.78 -0.33 11.86
CA GLN A 76 5.79 0.60 12.37
C GLN A 76 7.07 -0.14 12.78
N GLU A 77 6.94 -1.27 13.48
CA GLU A 77 8.07 -2.12 13.89
C GLU A 77 8.89 -2.57 12.68
N ARG A 78 8.22 -3.08 11.63
CA ARG A 78 8.90 -3.50 10.39
C ARG A 78 9.56 -2.34 9.64
N LEU A 79 8.98 -1.14 9.67
CA LEU A 79 9.62 0.05 9.11
C LEU A 79 10.85 0.45 9.94
N ALA A 80 10.77 0.32 11.27
CA ALA A 80 11.86 0.63 12.18
C ALA A 80 13.07 -0.30 12.03
N GLU A 81 12.90 -1.52 11.49
CA GLU A 81 14.00 -2.42 11.12
C GLU A 81 14.98 -1.79 10.11
N THR A 82 14.55 -0.78 9.35
CA THR A 82 15.45 0.01 8.49
C THR A 82 16.05 1.17 9.29
N PRO A 83 17.37 1.19 9.52
CA PRO A 83 18.05 2.29 10.21
C PRO A 83 17.82 3.64 9.53
N ALA A 84 17.68 4.71 10.31
CA ALA A 84 17.32 6.04 9.81
C ALA A 84 18.29 6.54 8.72
N ASP A 85 19.59 6.29 8.87
CA ASP A 85 20.64 6.63 7.91
C ASP A 85 20.53 5.88 6.58
N LYS A 86 19.73 4.81 6.53
CA LYS A 86 19.49 3.98 5.34
C LYS A 86 18.11 4.19 4.73
N ARG A 87 17.29 5.10 5.26
CA ARG A 87 15.95 5.42 4.76
C ARG A 87 16.02 6.34 3.55
N VAL A 88 16.53 5.83 2.43
CA VAL A 88 16.67 6.57 1.18
C VAL A 88 16.04 5.79 0.02
N GLY A 89 15.25 6.47 -0.80
CA GLY A 89 14.64 5.88 -1.98
C GLY A 89 13.51 4.90 -1.63
N PRO A 90 13.32 3.80 -2.38
CA PRO A 90 12.18 2.91 -2.21
C PRO A 90 12.17 2.17 -0.86
N VAL A 91 10.99 2.12 -0.23
CA VAL A 91 10.80 1.40 1.06
C VAL A 91 10.84 -0.11 0.85
N ILE A 92 10.26 -0.62 -0.24
CA ILE A 92 10.10 -2.05 -0.48
C ILE A 92 11.14 -2.55 -1.49
N LEU A 93 12.19 -3.17 -0.98
CA LEU A 93 13.32 -3.67 -1.76
C LEU A 93 13.38 -5.21 -1.79
N SER A 94 13.91 -5.75 -2.89
CA SER A 94 14.15 -7.17 -3.04
C SER A 94 15.56 -7.52 -2.53
N MET A 95 15.65 -8.03 -1.29
CA MET A 95 16.92 -8.45 -0.70
C MET A 95 17.63 -9.53 -1.53
N LYS A 96 16.87 -10.46 -2.13
CA LYS A 96 17.42 -11.51 -3.03
C LYS A 96 18.04 -10.96 -4.32
N ARG A 97 17.77 -9.71 -4.69
CA ARG A 97 18.29 -9.09 -5.92
C ARG A 97 19.19 -7.89 -5.61
N GLY A 98 19.91 -7.93 -4.50
CA GLY A 98 20.89 -6.90 -4.15
C GLY A 98 20.25 -5.55 -3.80
N GLY A 99 19.03 -5.55 -3.24
CA GLY A 99 18.40 -4.32 -2.76
C GLY A 99 17.76 -3.46 -3.85
N ILE A 100 17.45 -4.02 -5.03
CA ILE A 100 16.66 -3.31 -6.05
C ILE A 100 15.15 -3.50 -5.85
N PRO A 101 14.29 -2.57 -6.30
CA PRO A 101 12.85 -2.73 -6.19
C PRO A 101 12.31 -3.97 -6.91
N PHE A 102 11.21 -4.51 -6.38
CA PHE A 102 10.57 -5.69 -6.94
C PHE A 102 10.05 -5.45 -8.37
N THR A 103 10.30 -6.42 -9.25
CA THR A 103 9.55 -6.54 -10.50
C THR A 103 8.17 -7.14 -10.22
N ARG A 104 7.22 -7.03 -11.17
CA ARG A 104 5.91 -7.68 -11.06
C ARG A 104 6.05 -9.18 -10.80
N GLN A 105 6.89 -9.86 -11.58
CA GLN A 105 7.13 -11.30 -11.43
C GLN A 105 7.78 -11.63 -10.09
N GLY A 106 8.80 -10.87 -9.67
CA GLY A 106 9.47 -11.10 -8.38
C GLY A 106 8.53 -10.96 -7.19
N TRP A 107 7.59 -10.02 -7.27
CA TRP A 107 6.53 -9.82 -6.28
C TRP A 107 5.53 -10.98 -6.25
N SER A 108 5.04 -11.42 -7.41
CA SER A 108 4.15 -12.59 -7.52
C SER A 108 4.82 -13.88 -7.00
N GLN A 109 6.11 -14.07 -7.29
CA GLN A 109 6.86 -15.20 -6.75
C GLN A 109 7.06 -15.12 -5.23
N ALA A 110 7.25 -13.91 -4.69
CA ALA A 110 7.31 -13.71 -3.24
C ALA A 110 5.98 -14.05 -2.58
N TRP A 111 4.86 -13.60 -3.16
CA TRP A 111 3.53 -14.00 -2.72
C TRP A 111 3.35 -15.51 -2.70
N ALA A 112 3.61 -16.18 -3.83
CA ALA A 112 3.42 -17.61 -3.95
C ALA A 112 4.20 -18.42 -2.89
N ARG A 113 5.42 -17.98 -2.56
CA ARG A 113 6.21 -18.58 -1.47
C ARG A 113 5.56 -18.41 -0.11
N TYR A 114 5.20 -17.19 0.27
CA TYR A 114 4.58 -16.93 1.58
C TYR A 114 3.20 -17.58 1.70
N ARG A 115 2.42 -17.56 0.63
CA ARG A 115 1.13 -18.25 0.52
C ARG A 115 1.28 -19.74 0.80
N LYS A 116 2.24 -20.41 0.14
CA LYS A 116 2.53 -21.83 0.37
C LYS A 116 2.96 -22.11 1.81
N LEU A 117 3.82 -21.26 2.38
CA LEU A 117 4.28 -21.40 3.77
C LEU A 117 3.13 -21.24 4.78
N ALA A 118 2.18 -20.37 4.48
CA ALA A 118 1.01 -20.12 5.31
C ALA A 118 -0.14 -21.14 5.07
N GLY A 119 0.02 -22.11 4.16
CA GLY A 119 -1.04 -23.07 3.83
C GLY A 119 -2.24 -22.45 3.11
N ILE A 120 -2.08 -21.28 2.49
CA ILE A 120 -3.15 -20.58 1.79
C ILE A 120 -3.36 -21.22 0.39
N PRO A 121 -4.60 -21.46 -0.06
CA PRO A 121 -4.91 -22.10 -1.35
C PRO A 121 -4.36 -21.35 -2.58
N GLU A 122 -4.17 -22.07 -3.69
CA GLU A 122 -3.47 -21.53 -4.86
C GLU A 122 -4.27 -20.51 -5.68
N GLU A 123 -5.58 -20.57 -5.54
CA GLU A 123 -6.56 -19.66 -6.13
C GLU A 123 -6.56 -18.28 -5.46
N ILE A 124 -5.94 -18.13 -4.27
CA ILE A 124 -5.84 -16.84 -3.59
C ILE A 124 -4.64 -16.06 -4.12
N TRP A 125 -4.95 -14.98 -4.84
CA TRP A 125 -3.98 -14.11 -5.48
C TRP A 125 -3.72 -12.90 -4.62
N MET A 126 -2.59 -12.25 -4.88
CA MET A 126 -2.22 -11.05 -4.16
C MET A 126 -3.16 -9.87 -4.38
N MET A 127 -3.91 -9.83 -5.50
CA MET A 127 -4.95 -8.81 -5.68
C MET A 127 -6.13 -9.06 -4.73
N ASP A 128 -6.35 -10.31 -4.32
CA ASP A 128 -7.43 -10.69 -3.41
C ASP A 128 -7.14 -10.25 -1.98
N THR A 129 -5.88 -9.96 -1.60
CA THR A 129 -5.60 -9.39 -0.27
C THR A 129 -6.22 -8.01 -0.11
N ARG A 130 -6.28 -7.22 -1.20
CA ARG A 130 -6.96 -5.93 -1.17
C ARG A 130 -8.48 -6.13 -1.13
N ALA A 131 -9.01 -7.08 -1.91
CA ALA A 131 -10.43 -7.39 -1.92
C ALA A 131 -10.90 -7.91 -0.55
N GLY A 132 -10.13 -8.79 0.08
CA GLY A 132 -10.38 -9.28 1.44
C GLY A 132 -10.40 -8.17 2.47
N GLY A 133 -9.47 -7.21 2.37
CA GLY A 133 -9.48 -6.02 3.23
C GLY A 133 -10.77 -5.17 3.08
N VAL A 134 -11.31 -5.06 1.86
CA VAL A 134 -12.60 -4.38 1.60
C VAL A 134 -13.78 -5.18 2.14
N THR A 135 -13.81 -6.50 1.91
CA THR A 135 -14.89 -7.38 2.36
C THR A 135 -14.99 -7.42 3.88
N GLU A 136 -13.88 -7.63 4.59
CA GLU A 136 -13.85 -7.64 6.05
C GLU A 136 -14.36 -6.30 6.61
N ALA A 137 -13.91 -5.19 6.02
CA ALA A 137 -14.35 -3.86 6.41
C ALA A 137 -15.85 -3.64 6.20
N LYS A 138 -16.42 -4.19 5.12
CA LYS A 138 -17.86 -4.21 4.86
C LYS A 138 -18.61 -5.03 5.91
N GLU A 139 -18.11 -6.20 6.27
CA GLU A 139 -18.72 -7.06 7.29
C GLU A 139 -18.71 -6.41 8.69
N MET A 140 -17.70 -5.58 8.98
CA MET A 140 -17.64 -4.76 10.21
C MET A 140 -18.54 -3.52 10.18
N GLY A 141 -19.39 -3.36 9.15
CA GLY A 141 -20.30 -2.23 9.03
C GLY A 141 -19.62 -0.92 8.67
N ALA A 142 -18.42 -0.95 8.05
CA ALA A 142 -17.81 0.25 7.54
C ALA A 142 -18.73 0.89 6.48
N ASP A 143 -18.86 2.21 6.56
CA ASP A 143 -19.70 2.98 5.65
C ASP A 143 -19.30 2.71 4.18
N PRO A 144 -20.25 2.39 3.28
CA PRO A 144 -19.96 2.08 1.88
C PRO A 144 -19.19 3.18 1.14
N TRP A 145 -19.38 4.46 1.50
CA TRP A 145 -18.63 5.56 0.91
C TRP A 145 -17.18 5.58 1.38
N ALA A 146 -16.95 5.32 2.68
CA ALA A 146 -15.61 5.12 3.21
C ALA A 146 -14.91 3.92 2.55
N LEU A 147 -15.60 2.79 2.37
CA LEU A 147 -15.03 1.61 1.70
C LEU A 147 -14.64 1.89 0.25
N ARG A 148 -15.49 2.61 -0.49
CA ARG A 148 -15.21 3.02 -1.87
C ARG A 148 -13.97 3.90 -1.97
N ASP A 149 -13.88 4.88 -1.08
CA ASP A 149 -12.80 5.86 -1.07
C ASP A 149 -11.48 5.22 -0.63
N ALA A 150 -11.51 4.30 0.35
CA ALA A 150 -10.38 3.46 0.75
C ALA A 150 -9.97 2.48 -0.35
N ALA A 151 -10.93 1.92 -1.09
CA ALA A 151 -10.69 1.09 -2.26
C ALA A 151 -10.38 1.90 -3.53
N GLN A 152 -10.18 3.23 -3.44
CA GLN A 152 -9.65 4.10 -4.51
C GLN A 152 -10.36 3.88 -5.86
N HIS A 153 -11.69 3.77 -5.87
CA HIS A 153 -12.50 3.74 -7.08
C HIS A 153 -12.95 5.17 -7.45
N ALA A 154 -12.73 5.58 -8.70
CA ALA A 154 -12.92 6.97 -9.13
C ALA A 154 -14.35 7.32 -9.57
N ASN A 155 -15.25 6.34 -9.77
CA ASN A 155 -16.58 6.65 -10.33
C ASN A 155 -17.71 5.81 -9.71
N VAL A 156 -18.87 6.44 -9.50
CA VAL A 156 -20.23 5.85 -9.55
C VAL A 156 -21.24 6.84 -10.19
N ASP A 157 -20.76 7.85 -10.92
CA ASP A 157 -21.48 9.09 -11.32
C ASP A 157 -21.90 9.96 -10.12
N THR A 158 -21.21 11.11 -10.02
CA THR A 158 -21.52 12.32 -9.21
C THR A 158 -22.16 12.12 -7.83
N THR A 159 -21.43 12.45 -6.76
CA THR A 159 -21.72 13.62 -5.90
C THR A 159 -20.61 13.78 -4.84
N ASN A 160 -20.34 15.06 -4.57
CA ASN A 160 -19.19 15.64 -3.89
C ASN A 160 -19.44 15.81 -2.37
N ARG A 161 -18.35 16.16 -1.66
CA ARG A 161 -18.27 16.94 -0.40
C ARG A 161 -18.10 16.26 0.97
N TYR A 162 -18.42 14.99 1.20
CA TYR A 162 -18.29 14.40 2.56
C TYR A 162 -17.11 13.44 2.79
N ALA A 163 -16.33 13.13 1.75
CA ALA A 163 -15.31 12.08 1.81
C ALA A 163 -13.85 12.59 1.77
N ARG A 164 -13.60 13.78 2.32
CA ARG A 164 -12.24 14.35 2.44
C ARG A 164 -11.46 13.84 3.67
N GLY A 165 -11.91 12.74 4.29
CA GLY A 165 -11.34 12.22 5.53
C GLY A 165 -10.96 10.75 5.42
N ASP A 166 -9.76 10.43 5.88
CA ASP A 166 -9.07 9.14 5.95
C ASP A 166 -9.97 7.90 6.13
N ALA A 167 -10.50 7.40 5.02
CA ALA A 167 -11.40 6.26 5.02
C ALA A 167 -10.66 4.93 5.31
N SER A 168 -9.39 4.84 4.93
CA SER A 168 -8.49 3.76 5.32
C SER A 168 -8.32 3.68 6.84
N GLY A 169 -8.04 4.79 7.51
CA GLY A 169 -7.89 4.84 8.96
C GLY A 169 -9.17 4.51 9.73
N LYS A 170 -10.35 4.84 9.18
CA LYS A 170 -11.63 4.38 9.77
C LYS A 170 -11.75 2.85 9.75
N VAL A 171 -11.38 2.21 8.64
CA VAL A 171 -11.38 0.74 8.54
C VAL A 171 -10.37 0.12 9.51
N VAL A 172 -9.16 0.67 9.59
CA VAL A 172 -8.13 0.22 10.53
C VAL A 172 -8.63 0.30 11.98
N LYS A 173 -9.28 1.42 12.37
CA LYS A 173 -9.85 1.58 13.71
C LYS A 173 -10.96 0.56 14.01
N LEU A 174 -11.79 0.20 13.02
CA LEU A 174 -12.80 -0.85 13.17
C LEU A 174 -12.16 -2.22 13.42
N ARG A 175 -11.07 -2.56 12.70
CA ARG A 175 -10.32 -3.82 12.93
C ARG A 175 -9.74 -3.90 14.33
N GLN A 176 -9.06 -2.85 14.78
CA GLN A 176 -8.43 -2.83 16.11
C GLN A 176 -9.45 -3.01 17.25
N LYS A 177 -10.64 -2.44 17.10
CA LYS A 177 -11.73 -2.63 18.08
C LYS A 177 -12.19 -4.08 18.18
N ARG A 178 -12.21 -4.85 17.07
CA ARG A 178 -12.55 -6.28 17.10
C ARG A 178 -11.46 -7.08 17.82
N THR A 179 -10.20 -6.88 17.45
CA THR A 179 -9.06 -7.59 18.05
C THR A 179 -8.89 -7.30 19.54
N SER A 180 -9.27 -6.10 20.00
CA SER A 180 -9.24 -5.73 21.42
C SER A 180 -10.45 -6.23 22.23
N GLY A 181 -11.53 -6.66 21.56
CA GLY A 181 -12.74 -7.20 22.20
C GLY A 181 -12.79 -8.73 22.27
N GLU A 182 -11.82 -9.41 21.67
CA GLU A 182 -11.67 -10.88 21.69
C GLU A 182 -10.58 -11.34 22.68
N GLN A 183 -10.16 -10.48 23.62
CA GLN A 183 -9.26 -10.83 24.73
C GLN A 183 -9.99 -10.87 26.07
#